data_AF-A0A315ZEZ0-F1
#
_entry.id   AF-A0A315ZEZ0-F1
#
_cell.length_a   1.000
_cell.length_b   1.000
_cell.length_c   1.000
_cell.angle_alpha   90.00
_cell.angle_beta   90.00
_cell.angle_gamma   90.00
#
_symmetry.space_group_name_H-M   'P 1'
#
loop_
_entity.id
_entity.type
_entity.pdbx_description
1 polymer ?
#
loop_
_entity_poly.entity_id
_entity_poly.type
_entity_poly.pdbx_seq_one_letter_code
_entity_poly.pdbx_strand_id
1 'polypeptide(L)'
;MAKLKHIIQQLSDNDFNAIYESLLESNAEKSAYLLRSMRGNSVADITIMEELSVNTNAYYTLRSRLNQKIEEYLLEQMESPRTDLLKKVANIPEMIFSRKKTISIATLKKLEKELLDYDLSNELTIVYKTLKRLHLNSPDHYQYSQLYNKHVSYMLAIDKIEDIVADYFKKFSEFALTGNENDRLSLELLNNELNNLCSLYDSHRPYVYKSCVNIFHRLFVKEDDPFSTDDEAPIEDIFDRIDGIFQEYQQDPLYYHLNLVFSFLKLEYYNHFKVYRNVEKYFDEVNEQSSALMSYCNLFTFPSQYLKTKVERHLRTGTEKELYEENKHLFLDYSPDVEDIPNYISYVTYRAICCYYADKFDEAARWINNLLNELSLKKYPEALLEIKTVLALQYCCMRDFDLFNQLVNSIQRQIRLLGKGQCEDIVYFVKMLKTGISEAKKDKEMKINSLVDKYNKIKAGRLNCPTQYIRKDEKFITRLCEPENVSL
;
A
#
# COMPACT_ATOMS: atom_id res chain seq x y z
N MET A 1 -23.23 0.12 4.06
CA MET A 1 -24.64 0.55 3.90
C MET A 1 -24.89 2.04 4.17
N ALA A 2 -24.10 2.73 5.03
CA ALA A 2 -24.30 4.15 5.37
C ALA A 2 -23.69 5.19 4.38
N LYS A 3 -22.80 4.79 3.47
CA LYS A 3 -21.98 5.70 2.62
C LYS A 3 -22.80 6.58 1.66
N LEU A 4 -23.68 6.01 0.82
CA LEU A 4 -24.45 6.79 -0.16
C LEU A 4 -25.39 7.82 0.51
N LYS A 5 -26.07 7.41 1.59
CA LYS A 5 -26.95 8.31 2.34
C LYS A 5 -26.18 9.49 2.92
N HIS A 6 -24.99 9.23 3.47
CA HIS A 6 -24.10 10.27 3.98
C HIS A 6 -23.64 11.23 2.88
N ILE A 7 -23.24 10.71 1.71
CA ILE A 7 -22.87 11.51 0.54
C ILE A 7 -24.03 12.43 0.13
N ILE A 8 -25.24 11.88 -0.02
CA ILE A 8 -26.44 12.66 -0.41
C ILE A 8 -26.78 13.75 0.62
N GLN A 9 -26.59 13.47 1.91
CA GLN A 9 -26.82 14.44 2.98
C GLN A 9 -25.79 15.57 3.00
N GLN A 10 -24.59 15.33 2.45
CA GLN A 10 -23.52 16.32 2.36
C GLN A 10 -23.56 17.15 1.07
N LEU A 11 -24.38 16.78 0.08
CA LEU A 11 -24.56 17.57 -1.14
C LEU A 11 -25.13 18.96 -0.81
N SER A 12 -24.57 19.99 -1.43
CA SER A 12 -25.13 21.34 -1.39
C SER A 12 -26.53 21.35 -2.02
N ASP A 13 -27.35 22.35 -1.66
CA ASP A 13 -28.68 22.47 -2.26
C ASP A 13 -28.64 22.63 -3.79
N ASN A 14 -27.60 23.28 -4.31
CA ASN A 14 -27.41 23.45 -5.74
C ASN A 14 -27.08 22.11 -6.43
N ASP A 15 -26.12 21.36 -5.89
CA ASP A 15 -25.70 20.07 -6.48
C ASP A 15 -26.84 19.04 -6.42
N PHE A 16 -27.56 19.01 -5.30
CA PHE A 16 -28.70 18.13 -5.15
C PHE A 16 -29.80 18.43 -6.17
N ASN A 17 -30.16 19.70 -6.34
CA ASN A 17 -31.21 20.09 -7.28
C ASN A 17 -30.79 19.79 -8.73
N ALA A 18 -29.53 20.04 -9.09
CA ALA A 18 -29.02 19.73 -10.42
C ALA A 18 -29.04 18.22 -10.73
N ILE A 19 -28.63 17.37 -9.77
CA ILE A 19 -28.72 15.90 -9.94
C ILE A 19 -30.18 15.46 -10.02
N TYR A 20 -31.06 16.03 -9.19
CA TYR A 20 -32.48 15.70 -9.17
C TYR A 20 -33.17 16.06 -10.50
N GLU A 21 -32.92 17.24 -11.04
CA GLU A 21 -33.44 17.69 -12.34
C GLU A 21 -32.89 16.82 -13.48
N SER A 22 -31.59 16.52 -13.49
CA SER A 22 -30.97 15.63 -14.48
C SER A 22 -31.61 14.23 -14.51
N LEU A 23 -31.97 13.69 -13.34
CA LEU A 23 -32.65 12.40 -13.24
C LEU A 23 -34.08 12.47 -13.78
N LEU A 24 -34.80 13.57 -13.56
CA LEU A 24 -36.14 13.77 -14.11
C LEU A 24 -36.11 13.92 -15.64
N GLU A 25 -35.17 14.71 -16.17
CA GLU A 25 -34.98 14.88 -17.62
C GLU A 25 -34.61 13.56 -18.31
N SER A 26 -33.90 12.68 -17.62
CA SER A 26 -33.54 11.34 -18.10
C SER A 26 -34.66 10.29 -17.96
N ASN A 27 -35.88 10.68 -17.58
CA ASN A 27 -37.00 9.79 -17.24
C ASN A 27 -36.67 8.76 -16.13
N ALA A 28 -35.74 9.09 -15.23
CA ALA A 28 -35.31 8.24 -14.13
C ALA A 28 -36.04 8.56 -12.81
N GLU A 29 -37.37 8.65 -12.86
CA GLU A 29 -38.24 9.09 -11.76
C GLU A 29 -38.03 8.29 -10.45
N LYS A 30 -37.82 6.97 -10.56
CA LYS A 30 -37.54 6.10 -9.40
C LYS A 30 -36.22 6.43 -8.72
N SER A 31 -35.20 6.80 -9.50
CA SER A 31 -33.89 7.24 -8.96
C SER A 31 -33.97 8.63 -8.34
N ALA A 32 -34.76 9.54 -8.95
CA ALA A 32 -35.02 10.86 -8.39
C ALA A 32 -35.77 10.78 -7.06
N TYR A 33 -36.77 9.89 -6.98
CA TYR A 33 -37.49 9.62 -5.73
C TYR A 33 -36.55 9.04 -4.66
N LEU A 34 -35.72 8.05 -5.01
CA LEU A 34 -34.73 7.48 -4.09
C LEU A 34 -33.76 8.55 -3.56
N LEU A 35 -33.24 9.42 -4.41
CA LEU A 35 -32.36 10.54 -4.04
C LEU A 35 -33.04 11.47 -3.02
N ARG A 36 -34.30 11.84 -3.26
CA ARG A 36 -35.09 12.69 -2.35
C ARG A 36 -35.36 12.01 -1.01
N SER A 37 -35.76 10.74 -1.04
CA SER A 37 -36.06 9.96 0.17
C SER A 37 -34.82 9.67 1.01
N MET A 38 -33.63 9.63 0.41
CA MET A 38 -32.36 9.50 1.13
C MET A 38 -31.86 10.81 1.75
N ARG A 39 -32.21 11.97 1.17
CA ARG A 39 -31.86 13.29 1.72
C ARG A 39 -32.76 13.69 2.90
N GLY A 40 -34.06 13.39 2.79
CA GLY A 40 -35.00 13.55 3.91
C GLY A 40 -34.77 12.49 4.99
N ASN A 41 -34.61 12.89 6.25
CA ASN A 41 -34.41 11.93 7.33
C ASN A 41 -35.68 11.08 7.61
N SER A 42 -35.43 9.81 7.96
CA SER A 42 -36.30 8.85 8.68
C SER A 42 -37.26 7.92 7.93
N VAL A 43 -36.94 7.45 6.73
CA VAL A 43 -37.65 6.29 6.14
C VAL A 43 -36.69 5.09 6.05
N ALA A 44 -37.13 3.93 6.55
CA ALA A 44 -36.33 2.70 6.47
C ALA A 44 -36.29 2.19 5.02
N ASP A 45 -35.19 1.54 4.62
CA ASP A 45 -35.02 1.01 3.25
C ASP A 45 -36.22 0.14 2.82
N ILE A 46 -36.81 -0.61 3.75
CA ILE A 46 -38.00 -1.45 3.52
C ILE A 46 -39.20 -0.60 3.07
N THR A 47 -39.45 0.52 3.72
CA THR A 47 -40.56 1.43 3.40
C THR A 47 -40.33 2.14 2.07
N ILE A 48 -39.08 2.53 1.77
CA ILE A 48 -38.70 3.11 0.47
C ILE A 48 -38.91 2.08 -0.65
N MET A 49 -38.60 0.80 -0.41
CA MET A 49 -38.81 -0.28 -1.37
C MET A 49 -40.30 -0.54 -1.65
N GLU A 50 -41.15 -0.46 -0.63
CA GLU A 50 -42.60 -0.57 -0.75
C GLU A 50 -43.18 0.59 -1.57
N GLU A 51 -42.79 1.83 -1.26
CA GLU A 51 -43.23 3.04 -1.99
C GLU A 51 -42.78 3.04 -3.46
N LEU A 52 -41.56 2.56 -3.74
CA LEU A 52 -41.04 2.43 -5.10
C LEU A 52 -41.59 1.22 -5.86
N SER A 53 -42.31 0.32 -5.17
CA SER A 53 -42.80 -0.96 -5.69
C SER A 53 -41.68 -1.76 -6.36
N VAL A 54 -40.55 -1.92 -5.68
CA VAL A 54 -39.37 -2.65 -6.18
C VAL A 54 -38.96 -3.78 -5.23
N ASN A 55 -38.46 -4.88 -5.81
CA ASN A 55 -37.86 -5.96 -5.02
C ASN A 55 -36.43 -5.60 -4.57
N THR A 56 -35.87 -6.40 -3.67
CA THR A 56 -34.55 -6.18 -3.08
C THR A 56 -33.44 -6.03 -4.12
N ASN A 57 -33.43 -6.86 -5.16
CA ASN A 57 -32.39 -6.81 -6.21
C ASN A 57 -32.50 -5.54 -7.06
N ALA A 58 -33.72 -5.14 -7.41
CA ALA A 58 -33.99 -3.92 -8.16
C ALA A 58 -33.64 -2.67 -7.33
N TYR A 59 -33.88 -2.69 -6.02
CA TYR A 59 -33.49 -1.61 -5.10
C TYR A 59 -31.97 -1.40 -5.07
N TYR A 60 -31.19 -2.47 -4.88
CA TYR A 60 -29.73 -2.36 -4.89
C TYR A 60 -29.16 -1.94 -6.25
N THR A 61 -29.79 -2.36 -7.34
CA THR A 61 -29.40 -1.93 -8.70
C THR A 61 -29.67 -0.44 -8.91
N LEU A 62 -30.85 0.05 -8.51
CA LEU A 62 -31.19 1.48 -8.55
C LEU A 62 -30.23 2.31 -7.71
N ARG A 63 -29.89 1.81 -6.52
CA ARG A 63 -28.98 2.48 -5.60
C ARG A 63 -27.55 2.56 -6.12
N SER A 64 -27.06 1.49 -6.74
CA SER A 64 -25.74 1.47 -7.39
C SER A 64 -25.67 2.47 -8.55
N ARG A 65 -26.69 2.49 -9.42
CA ARG A 65 -26.79 3.46 -10.52
C ARG A 65 -26.90 4.90 -10.03
N LEU A 66 -27.63 5.15 -8.95
CA LEU A 66 -27.73 6.47 -8.34
C LEU A 66 -26.37 6.93 -7.78
N ASN A 67 -25.63 6.03 -7.11
CA ASN A 67 -24.28 6.33 -6.62
C ASN A 67 -23.33 6.70 -7.77
N GLN A 68 -23.33 5.92 -8.85
CA GLN A 68 -22.53 6.21 -10.05
C GLN A 68 -22.88 7.59 -10.65
N LYS A 69 -24.17 7.92 -10.77
CA LYS A 69 -24.62 9.21 -11.31
C LYS A 69 -24.17 10.40 -10.44
N ILE A 70 -24.19 10.23 -9.11
CA ILE A 70 -23.71 11.25 -8.17
C ILE A 70 -22.19 11.40 -8.27
N GLU A 71 -21.46 10.28 -8.34
CA GLU A 71 -20.01 10.30 -8.54
C GLU A 71 -19.62 10.96 -9.85
N GLU A 72 -20.30 10.64 -10.96
CA GLU A 72 -20.11 11.28 -12.27
C GLU A 72 -20.35 12.80 -12.19
N TYR A 73 -21.45 13.24 -11.59
CA TYR A 73 -21.76 14.66 -11.45
C TYR A 73 -20.72 15.41 -10.59
N LEU A 74 -20.32 14.82 -9.46
CA LEU A 74 -19.29 15.42 -8.61
C LEU A 74 -17.94 15.50 -9.34
N LEU A 75 -17.59 14.50 -10.16
CA LEU A 75 -16.40 14.53 -11.00
C LEU A 75 -16.49 15.61 -12.10
N GLU A 76 -17.67 15.84 -12.67
CA GLU A 76 -17.90 16.92 -13.65
C GLU A 76 -17.81 18.32 -13.02
N GLN A 77 -18.34 18.51 -11.81
CA GLN A 77 -18.19 19.76 -11.06
C GLN A 77 -16.75 20.00 -10.57
N MET A 78 -15.93 18.96 -10.55
CA MET A 78 -14.50 19.03 -10.27
C MET A 78 -13.66 19.43 -11.50
N GLU A 79 -14.25 20.01 -12.57
CA GLU A 79 -13.49 20.55 -13.71
C GLU A 79 -12.44 21.58 -13.25
N SER A 80 -11.23 21.07 -13.04
CA SER A 80 -10.10 21.84 -12.57
C SER A 80 -9.53 22.70 -13.70
N PRO A 81 -8.87 23.83 -13.40
CA PRO A 81 -8.09 24.59 -14.38
C PRO A 81 -7.12 23.72 -15.19
N ARG A 82 -6.64 22.62 -14.60
CA ARG A 82 -5.83 21.59 -15.27
C ARG A 82 -6.62 20.87 -16.37
N THR A 83 -7.85 20.43 -16.10
CA THR A 83 -8.72 19.77 -17.09
C THR A 83 -8.96 20.66 -18.31
N ASP A 84 -9.16 21.96 -18.10
CA ASP A 84 -9.28 22.94 -19.17
C ASP A 84 -8.00 23.07 -20.00
N LEU A 85 -6.83 23.06 -19.36
CA LEU A 85 -5.54 23.05 -20.06
C LEU A 85 -5.37 21.80 -20.92
N LEU A 86 -5.71 20.62 -20.38
CA LEU A 86 -5.66 19.36 -21.12
C LEU A 86 -6.58 19.39 -22.35
N LYS A 87 -7.82 19.88 -22.20
CA LYS A 87 -8.76 20.06 -23.33
C LYS A 87 -8.19 21.00 -24.40
N LYS A 88 -7.60 22.14 -23.98
CA LYS A 88 -6.96 23.09 -24.92
C LYS A 88 -5.78 22.46 -25.67
N VAL A 89 -4.95 21.66 -24.99
CA VAL A 89 -3.82 20.95 -25.59
C VAL A 89 -4.30 19.88 -26.57
N ALA A 90 -5.33 19.11 -26.21
CA ALA A 90 -5.94 18.12 -27.08
C ALA A 90 -6.53 18.74 -28.37
N ASN A 91 -6.98 19.99 -28.32
CA ASN A 91 -7.53 20.74 -29.46
C ASN A 91 -6.44 21.38 -30.36
N ILE A 92 -5.14 21.27 -30.01
CA ILE A 92 -4.06 21.86 -30.82
C ILE A 92 -4.09 21.40 -32.29
N PRO A 93 -4.28 20.10 -32.61
CA PRO A 93 -4.33 19.65 -34.00
C PRO A 93 -5.41 20.37 -34.83
N GLU A 94 -6.64 20.47 -34.33
CA GLU A 94 -7.74 21.13 -35.02
C GLU A 94 -7.53 22.66 -35.11
N MET A 95 -6.98 23.26 -34.05
CA MET A 95 -6.64 24.68 -34.03
C MET A 95 -5.66 25.07 -35.15
N ILE A 96 -4.68 24.22 -35.47
CA ILE A 96 -3.69 24.48 -36.52
C ILE A 96 -4.35 24.56 -37.91
N PHE A 97 -5.40 23.79 -38.16
CA PHE A 97 -6.10 23.77 -39.45
C PHE A 97 -7.23 24.81 -39.55
N SER A 98 -7.75 25.29 -38.42
CA SER A 98 -8.90 26.20 -38.38
C SER A 98 -8.54 27.68 -38.15
N ARG A 99 -7.37 27.99 -37.57
CA ARG A 99 -6.97 29.37 -37.21
C ARG A 99 -5.78 29.88 -38.01
N LYS A 100 -5.69 31.22 -38.14
CA LYS A 100 -4.53 31.88 -38.76
C LYS A 100 -3.26 31.62 -37.95
N LYS A 101 -2.13 31.36 -38.65
CA LYS A 101 -0.82 31.07 -38.07
C LYS A 101 -0.42 31.98 -36.89
N THR A 102 -0.59 33.29 -37.03
CA THR A 102 -0.23 34.27 -35.99
C THR A 102 -1.04 34.09 -34.70
N ILE A 103 -2.33 33.78 -34.84
CA ILE A 103 -3.24 33.52 -33.71
C ILE A 103 -2.87 32.19 -33.04
N SER A 104 -2.56 31.16 -33.85
CA SER A 104 -2.13 29.85 -33.33
C SER A 104 -0.83 29.95 -32.53
N ILE A 105 0.17 30.70 -33.01
CA ILE A 105 1.41 30.94 -32.28
C ILE A 105 1.16 31.68 -30.97
N ALA A 106 0.35 32.76 -30.98
CA ALA A 106 0.04 33.51 -29.77
C ALA A 106 -0.70 32.64 -28.72
N THR A 107 -1.62 31.79 -29.19
CA THR A 107 -2.34 30.84 -28.33
C THR A 107 -1.41 29.79 -27.73
N LEU A 108 -0.51 29.23 -28.53
CA LEU A 108 0.47 28.23 -28.07
C LEU A 108 1.49 28.81 -27.08
N LYS A 109 1.94 30.06 -27.27
CA LYS A 109 2.81 30.74 -26.28
C LYS A 109 2.10 31.01 -24.96
N LYS A 110 0.80 31.33 -25.02
CA LYS A 110 -0.03 31.46 -23.81
C LYS A 110 -0.15 30.12 -23.10
N LEU A 111 -0.46 29.06 -23.86
CA LEU A 111 -0.52 27.69 -23.34
C LEU A 111 0.81 27.22 -22.76
N GLU A 112 1.95 27.48 -23.41
CA GLU A 112 3.28 27.17 -22.87
C GLU A 112 3.46 27.73 -21.46
N LYS A 113 3.13 29.01 -21.25
CA LYS A 113 3.23 29.64 -19.94
C LYS A 113 2.30 28.98 -18.93
N GLU A 114 1.04 28.77 -19.31
CA GLU A 114 0.06 28.09 -18.44
C GLU A 114 0.52 26.65 -18.09
N LEU A 115 1.09 25.90 -19.04
CA LEU A 115 1.57 24.53 -18.77
C LEU A 115 2.82 24.51 -17.88
N LEU A 116 3.72 25.48 -18.00
CA LEU A 116 4.87 25.64 -17.11
C LEU A 116 4.42 25.96 -15.68
N ASP A 117 3.43 26.86 -15.53
CA ASP A 117 2.91 27.27 -14.23
C ASP A 117 2.23 26.10 -13.47
N TYR A 118 1.72 25.09 -14.20
CA TYR A 118 1.08 23.88 -13.64
C TYR A 118 1.97 22.62 -13.69
N ASP A 119 3.26 22.74 -14.06
CA ASP A 119 4.22 21.64 -14.25
C ASP A 119 3.72 20.49 -15.16
N LEU A 120 3.02 20.82 -16.25
CA LEU A 120 2.47 19.88 -17.22
C LEU A 120 3.49 19.56 -18.33
N SER A 121 4.58 18.87 -17.95
CA SER A 121 5.72 18.59 -18.84
C SER A 121 5.38 17.72 -20.06
N ASN A 122 4.44 16.77 -19.93
CA ASN A 122 3.98 15.91 -21.02
C ASN A 122 3.28 16.72 -22.12
N GLU A 123 2.33 17.54 -21.71
CA GLU A 123 1.54 18.41 -22.58
C GLU A 123 2.43 19.49 -23.23
N LEU A 124 3.41 20.00 -22.48
CA LEU A 124 4.36 20.99 -22.97
C LEU A 124 5.19 20.46 -24.16
N THR A 125 5.46 19.16 -24.20
CA THR A 125 6.13 18.50 -25.35
C THR A 125 5.31 18.63 -26.64
N ILE A 126 3.97 18.53 -26.54
CA ILE A 126 3.05 18.69 -27.68
C ILE A 126 3.07 20.15 -28.18
N VAL A 127 3.07 21.11 -27.25
CA VAL A 127 3.17 22.54 -27.56
C VAL A 127 4.49 22.85 -28.28
N TYR A 128 5.63 22.38 -27.76
CA TYR A 128 6.94 22.60 -28.41
C TYR A 128 7.08 21.94 -29.77
N LYS A 129 6.58 20.71 -29.92
CA LYS A 129 6.51 20.04 -31.24
C LYS A 129 5.74 20.88 -32.26
N THR A 130 4.65 21.50 -31.82
CA THR A 130 3.78 22.30 -32.66
C THR A 130 4.40 23.66 -32.99
N LEU A 131 4.94 24.36 -32.00
CA LEU A 131 5.65 25.63 -32.19
C LEU A 131 6.84 25.45 -33.15
N LYS A 132 7.63 24.39 -32.97
CA LYS A 132 8.72 24.01 -33.90
C LYS A 132 8.25 23.91 -35.35
N ARG A 133 7.09 23.29 -35.60
CA ARG A 133 6.51 23.13 -36.95
C ARG A 133 6.01 24.46 -37.53
N LEU A 134 5.29 25.26 -36.73
CA LEU A 134 4.80 26.57 -37.18
C LEU A 134 5.96 27.53 -37.50
N HIS A 135 7.07 27.40 -36.79
CA HIS A 135 8.25 28.24 -36.98
C HIS A 135 9.24 27.73 -38.03
N LEU A 136 8.92 26.70 -38.84
CA LEU A 136 9.85 26.05 -39.80
C LEU A 136 10.70 27.01 -40.65
N ASN A 137 10.10 28.10 -41.12
CA ASN A 137 10.76 29.09 -41.99
C ASN A 137 11.17 30.37 -41.23
N SER A 138 11.39 30.29 -39.92
CA SER A 138 11.74 31.42 -39.06
C SER A 138 12.91 31.07 -38.14
N PRO A 139 13.70 32.06 -37.67
CA PRO A 139 14.85 31.81 -36.78
C PRO A 139 14.46 31.08 -35.48
N ASP A 140 13.24 31.30 -34.99
CA ASP A 140 12.68 30.65 -33.80
C ASP A 140 12.56 29.11 -33.94
N HIS A 141 12.66 28.55 -35.15
CA HIS A 141 12.63 27.09 -35.36
C HIS A 141 13.69 26.37 -34.52
N TYR A 142 14.91 26.91 -34.51
CA TYR A 142 16.04 26.28 -33.83
C TYR A 142 15.82 26.24 -32.32
N GLN A 143 15.35 27.35 -31.73
CA GLN A 143 15.02 27.44 -30.30
C GLN A 143 13.97 26.41 -29.89
N TYR A 144 12.83 26.36 -30.58
CA TYR A 144 11.79 25.37 -30.26
C TYR A 144 12.21 23.93 -30.58
N SER A 145 13.13 23.72 -31.52
CA SER A 145 13.72 22.40 -31.76
C SER A 145 14.58 21.95 -30.59
N GLN A 146 15.39 22.84 -30.01
CA GLN A 146 16.17 22.53 -28.81
C GLN A 146 15.27 22.25 -27.60
N LEU A 147 14.25 23.11 -27.37
CA LEU A 147 13.28 22.91 -26.28
C LEU A 147 12.53 21.58 -26.42
N TYR A 148 12.04 21.28 -27.62
CA TYR A 148 11.39 20.00 -27.90
C TYR A 148 12.30 18.81 -27.60
N ASN A 149 13.54 18.82 -28.09
CA ASN A 149 14.47 17.73 -27.86
C ASN A 149 14.82 17.57 -26.38
N LYS A 150 15.02 18.68 -25.66
CA LYS A 150 15.29 18.66 -24.21
C LYS A 150 14.14 18.01 -23.43
N HIS A 151 12.90 18.40 -23.74
CA HIS A 151 11.72 17.83 -23.08
C HIS A 151 11.52 16.35 -23.41
N VAL A 152 11.74 15.94 -24.66
CA VAL A 152 11.69 14.51 -25.03
C VAL A 152 12.74 13.70 -24.26
N SER A 153 13.98 14.18 -24.19
CA SER A 153 15.03 13.50 -23.42
C SER A 153 14.72 13.44 -21.92
N TYR A 154 14.11 14.49 -21.36
CA TYR A 154 13.69 14.50 -19.96
C TYR A 154 12.55 13.51 -19.70
N MET A 155 11.54 13.43 -20.55
CA MET A 155 10.44 12.47 -20.41
C MET A 155 10.92 11.02 -20.47
N LEU A 156 11.80 10.69 -21.43
CA LEU A 156 12.41 9.36 -21.51
C LEU A 156 13.22 9.00 -20.25
N ALA A 157 13.86 9.99 -19.63
CA ALA A 157 14.58 9.78 -18.39
C ALA A 157 13.64 9.55 -17.21
N ILE A 158 12.53 10.30 -17.14
CA ILE A 158 11.49 10.10 -16.12
C ILE A 158 10.89 8.70 -16.23
N ASP A 159 10.49 8.27 -17.44
CA ASP A 159 9.97 6.92 -17.67
C ASP A 159 10.97 5.86 -17.18
N LYS A 160 12.26 6.01 -17.52
CA LYS A 160 13.31 5.09 -17.09
C LYS A 160 13.52 5.11 -15.56
N ILE A 161 13.40 6.27 -14.92
CA ILE A 161 13.47 6.40 -13.46
C ILE A 161 12.31 5.66 -12.82
N GLU A 162 11.08 5.85 -13.31
CA GLU A 162 9.88 5.17 -12.80
C GLU A 162 9.99 3.65 -12.93
N ASP A 163 10.49 3.17 -14.07
CA ASP A 163 10.78 1.74 -14.28
C ASP A 163 11.76 1.20 -13.24
N ILE A 164 12.88 1.91 -12.97
CA ILE A 164 13.87 1.48 -11.97
C ILE A 164 13.27 1.47 -10.57
N VAL A 165 12.43 2.44 -10.22
CA VAL A 165 11.76 2.50 -8.91
C VAL A 165 10.80 1.31 -8.75
N ALA A 166 10.00 1.01 -9.76
CA ALA A 166 9.09 -0.13 -9.74
C ALA A 166 9.86 -1.46 -9.66
N ASP A 167 10.93 -1.61 -10.45
CA ASP A 167 11.80 -2.79 -10.42
C ASP A 167 12.49 -2.95 -9.06
N TYR A 168 12.90 -1.84 -8.43
CA TYR A 168 13.47 -1.85 -7.09
C TYR A 168 12.49 -2.41 -6.06
N PHE A 169 11.26 -1.89 -5.99
CA PHE A 169 10.29 -2.35 -5.00
C PHE A 169 9.77 -3.77 -5.27
N LYS A 170 9.66 -4.15 -6.55
CA LYS A 170 9.42 -5.54 -6.95
C LYS A 170 10.57 -6.45 -6.50
N LYS A 171 11.81 -6.03 -6.65
CA LYS A 171 12.97 -6.81 -6.20
C LYS A 171 13.03 -6.88 -4.67
N PHE A 172 12.65 -5.80 -3.99
CA PHE A 172 12.61 -5.75 -2.54
C PHE A 172 11.55 -6.70 -1.99
N SER A 173 10.39 -6.78 -2.65
CA SER A 173 9.32 -7.68 -2.21
C SER A 173 9.73 -9.16 -2.31
N GLU A 174 10.54 -9.54 -3.32
CA GLU A 174 11.18 -10.85 -3.37
C GLU A 174 12.20 -11.03 -2.23
N PHE A 175 13.10 -10.06 -2.05
CA PHE A 175 14.11 -10.07 -0.99
C PHE A 175 13.48 -10.20 0.40
N ALA A 176 12.34 -9.55 0.64
CA ALA A 176 11.64 -9.60 1.91
C ALA A 176 11.21 -11.03 2.29
N LEU A 177 10.93 -11.89 1.29
CA LEU A 177 10.55 -13.29 1.51
C LEU A 177 11.73 -14.26 1.56
N THR A 178 12.82 -13.97 0.84
CA THR A 178 13.98 -14.86 0.71
C THR A 178 15.09 -14.54 1.70
N GLY A 179 15.33 -13.26 1.99
CA GLY A 179 16.51 -12.79 2.71
C GLY A 179 17.84 -13.10 2.00
N ASN A 180 17.81 -13.31 0.68
CA ASN A 180 18.99 -13.73 -0.08
C ASN A 180 19.95 -12.57 -0.35
N GLU A 181 21.23 -12.76 -0.04
CA GLU A 181 22.29 -11.77 -0.30
C GLU A 181 22.42 -11.37 -1.78
N ASN A 182 22.11 -12.28 -2.71
CA ASN A 182 22.10 -11.92 -4.14
C ASN A 182 20.98 -10.93 -4.48
N ASP A 183 19.82 -11.06 -3.83
CA ASP A 183 18.72 -10.12 -4.00
C ASP A 183 19.09 -8.77 -3.37
N ARG A 184 19.77 -8.79 -2.21
CA ARG A 184 20.33 -7.59 -1.57
C ARG A 184 21.33 -6.86 -2.46
N LEU A 185 22.30 -7.57 -3.05
CA LEU A 185 23.24 -6.97 -4.00
C LEU A 185 22.51 -6.36 -5.21
N SER A 186 21.47 -7.03 -5.70
CA SER A 186 20.65 -6.50 -6.80
C SER A 186 19.96 -5.19 -6.44
N LEU A 187 19.46 -5.07 -5.20
CA LEU A 187 18.87 -3.83 -4.68
C LEU A 187 19.88 -2.70 -4.58
N GLU A 188 21.11 -2.99 -4.12
CA GLU A 188 22.20 -2.01 -4.08
C GLU A 188 22.55 -1.51 -5.48
N LEU A 189 22.61 -2.40 -6.48
CA LEU A 189 22.88 -2.00 -7.87
C LEU A 189 21.77 -1.12 -8.45
N LEU A 190 20.50 -1.46 -8.22
CA LEU A 190 19.35 -0.64 -8.67
C LEU A 190 19.33 0.72 -8.00
N ASN A 191 19.62 0.79 -6.70
CA ASN A 191 19.73 2.06 -5.96
C ASN A 191 20.84 2.95 -6.54
N ASN A 192 22.01 2.36 -6.82
CA ASN A 192 23.13 3.07 -7.43
C ASN A 192 22.83 3.53 -8.87
N GLU A 193 22.18 2.69 -9.68
CA GLU A 193 21.72 3.06 -11.03
C GLU A 193 20.76 4.26 -10.98
N LEU A 194 19.78 4.22 -10.08
CA LEU A 194 18.82 5.30 -9.86
C LEU A 194 19.52 6.61 -9.46
N ASN A 195 20.42 6.56 -8.49
CA ASN A 195 21.16 7.74 -8.04
C ASN A 195 22.01 8.35 -9.16
N ASN A 196 22.70 7.51 -9.94
CA ASN A 196 23.49 7.94 -11.08
C ASN A 196 22.61 8.60 -12.15
N LEU A 197 21.48 7.98 -12.51
CA LEU A 197 20.56 8.52 -13.51
C LEU A 197 19.96 9.85 -13.07
N CYS A 198 19.47 9.95 -11.83
CA CYS A 198 18.91 11.18 -11.30
C CYS A 198 19.94 12.30 -11.14
N SER A 199 21.23 12.00 -10.99
CA SER A 199 22.30 13.02 -10.91
C SER A 199 22.46 13.84 -12.20
N LEU A 200 22.02 13.29 -13.33
CA LEU A 200 22.10 13.92 -14.65
C LEU A 200 21.01 14.99 -14.87
N TYR A 201 20.00 15.05 -14.00
CA TYR A 201 18.84 15.91 -14.14
C TYR A 201 18.58 16.72 -12.88
N ASP A 202 18.64 18.04 -13.00
CA ASP A 202 18.26 18.96 -11.92
C ASP A 202 16.75 19.24 -12.01
N SER A 203 15.96 18.34 -11.42
CA SER A 203 14.50 18.44 -11.36
C SER A 203 13.97 17.85 -10.05
N HIS A 204 12.85 18.39 -9.58
CA HIS A 204 12.16 17.94 -8.38
C HIS A 204 11.58 16.52 -8.55
N ARG A 205 11.08 16.12 -9.73
CA ARG A 205 10.52 14.76 -9.95
C ARG A 205 11.55 13.64 -9.75
N PRO A 206 12.72 13.64 -10.43
CA PRO A 206 13.80 12.68 -10.14
C PRO A 206 14.21 12.68 -8.67
N TYR A 207 14.23 13.86 -8.04
CA TYR A 207 14.57 13.98 -6.62
C TYR A 207 13.55 13.29 -5.70
N VAL A 208 12.25 13.43 -5.98
CA VAL A 208 11.20 12.77 -5.20
C VAL A 208 11.30 11.25 -5.35
N TYR A 209 11.42 10.75 -6.59
CA TYR A 209 11.52 9.32 -6.87
C TYR A 209 12.76 8.66 -6.26
N LYS A 210 13.94 9.27 -6.41
CA LYS A 210 15.15 8.75 -5.76
C LYS A 210 15.04 8.78 -4.24
N SER A 211 14.35 9.77 -3.67
CA SER A 211 14.18 9.88 -2.22
C SER A 211 13.33 8.74 -1.66
N CYS A 212 12.26 8.33 -2.36
CA CYS A 212 11.48 7.16 -1.97
C CYS A 212 12.36 5.92 -1.80
N VAL A 213 13.19 5.63 -2.81
CA VAL A 213 14.08 4.46 -2.80
C VAL A 213 15.19 4.62 -1.78
N ASN A 214 15.91 5.75 -1.75
CA ASN A 214 17.05 5.96 -0.85
C ASN A 214 16.67 5.83 0.63
N ILE A 215 15.56 6.46 1.06
CA ILE A 215 15.11 6.37 2.44
C ILE A 215 14.77 4.92 2.78
N PHE A 216 13.97 4.26 1.93
CA PHE A 216 13.55 2.89 2.16
C PHE A 216 14.75 1.92 2.17
N HIS A 217 15.69 2.10 1.25
CA HIS A 217 16.91 1.32 1.13
C HIS A 217 17.78 1.43 2.38
N ARG A 218 17.98 2.65 2.90
CA ARG A 218 18.72 2.87 4.15
C ARG A 218 18.06 2.22 5.36
N LEU A 219 16.72 2.21 5.41
CA LEU A 219 15.98 1.66 6.55
C LEU A 219 15.93 0.13 6.59
N PHE A 220 15.91 -0.53 5.43
CA PHE A 220 15.59 -1.96 5.33
C PHE A 220 16.61 -2.83 4.60
N VAL A 221 17.61 -2.25 3.94
CA VAL A 221 18.57 -2.99 3.09
C VAL A 221 20.02 -2.74 3.50
N LYS A 222 20.41 -1.48 3.72
CA LYS A 222 21.73 -1.18 4.30
C LYS A 222 21.76 -1.68 5.74
N GLU A 223 22.82 -2.41 6.07
CA GLU A 223 23.13 -2.65 7.48
C GLU A 223 23.66 -1.34 8.07
N ASP A 224 23.54 -1.19 9.40
CA ASP A 224 24.21 -0.12 10.14
C ASP A 224 25.72 -0.27 9.96
N ASP A 225 26.25 0.21 8.83
CA ASP A 225 27.67 0.23 8.57
C ASP A 225 28.24 1.49 9.23
N PRO A 226 29.04 1.37 10.31
CA PRO A 226 29.69 2.51 10.94
C PRO A 226 30.68 3.23 10.00
N PHE A 227 30.91 2.71 8.79
CA PHE A 227 31.71 3.32 7.72
C PHE A 227 30.87 3.90 6.58
N SER A 228 29.54 4.05 6.72
CA SER A 228 28.73 4.75 5.72
C SER A 228 29.34 6.13 5.46
N THR A 229 29.79 6.34 4.22
CA THR A 229 30.49 7.56 3.79
C THR A 229 29.74 8.82 4.22
N ASP A 230 30.45 9.77 4.84
CA ASP A 230 30.01 11.11 5.27
C ASP A 230 29.34 11.96 4.16
N ASP A 231 29.23 11.44 2.93
CA ASP A 231 28.72 12.12 1.74
C ASP A 231 27.19 12.00 1.57
N GLU A 232 26.51 11.11 2.31
CA GLU A 232 25.06 10.94 2.22
C GLU A 232 24.30 11.94 3.11
N ALA A 233 23.42 12.75 2.51
CA ALA A 233 22.58 13.69 3.27
C ALA A 233 21.70 12.96 4.31
N PRO A 234 21.53 13.52 5.53
CA PRO A 234 20.60 13.02 6.54
C PRO A 234 19.19 12.77 5.99
N ILE A 235 18.50 11.76 6.52
CA ILE A 235 17.13 11.44 6.07
C ILE A 235 16.17 12.60 6.40
N GLU A 236 16.35 13.30 7.51
CA GLU A 236 15.59 14.48 7.87
C GLU A 236 15.71 15.60 6.85
N ASP A 237 16.93 15.89 6.37
CA ASP A 237 17.17 16.90 5.34
C ASP A 237 16.44 16.54 4.03
N ILE A 238 16.36 15.24 3.71
CA ILE A 238 15.58 14.74 2.58
C ILE A 238 14.09 15.00 2.81
N PHE A 239 13.56 14.69 3.99
CA PHE A 239 12.15 14.95 4.32
C PHE A 239 11.80 16.43 4.24
N ASP A 240 12.64 17.32 4.79
CA ASP A 240 12.43 18.76 4.76
C ASP A 240 12.40 19.29 3.32
N ARG A 241 13.30 18.79 2.47
CA ARG A 241 13.31 19.14 1.04
C ARG A 241 12.07 18.63 0.30
N ILE A 242 11.61 17.41 0.59
CA ILE A 242 10.39 16.86 0.00
C ILE A 242 9.16 17.66 0.43
N ASP A 243 9.06 18.00 1.71
CA ASP A 243 7.96 18.84 2.22
C ASP A 243 7.96 20.21 1.53
N GLY A 244 9.13 20.80 1.29
CA GLY A 244 9.29 22.02 0.50
C GLY A 244 8.80 21.86 -0.95
N ILE A 245 9.17 20.76 -1.63
CA ILE A 245 8.71 20.45 -2.99
C ILE A 245 7.18 20.29 -3.01
N PHE A 246 6.59 19.53 -2.08
CA PHE A 246 5.14 19.33 -2.06
C PHE A 246 4.38 20.63 -1.77
N GLN A 247 4.97 21.54 -0.99
CA GLN A 247 4.42 22.88 -0.74
C GLN A 247 4.54 23.81 -1.96
N GLU A 248 5.61 23.72 -2.74
CA GLU A 248 5.78 24.50 -3.96
C GLU A 248 4.86 24.01 -5.08
N TYR A 249 4.69 22.68 -5.19
CA TYR A 249 3.95 22.01 -6.27
C TYR A 249 2.63 21.38 -5.77
N GLN A 250 1.85 22.10 -4.95
CA GLN A 250 0.61 21.59 -4.32
C GLN A 250 -0.49 21.16 -5.31
N GLN A 251 -0.43 21.65 -6.55
CA GLN A 251 -1.39 21.33 -7.60
C GLN A 251 -1.01 20.07 -8.41
N ASP A 252 0.11 19.43 -8.07
CA ASP A 252 0.51 18.16 -8.70
C ASP A 252 -0.21 16.97 -8.03
N PRO A 253 -1.09 16.25 -8.75
CA PRO A 253 -1.81 15.10 -8.22
C PRO A 253 -0.87 13.95 -7.84
N LEU A 254 0.29 13.83 -8.50
CA LEU A 254 1.28 12.82 -8.12
C LEU A 254 1.75 13.08 -6.68
N TYR A 255 2.03 14.34 -6.32
CA TYR A 255 2.53 14.70 -4.99
C TYR A 255 1.47 14.62 -3.92
N TYR A 256 0.22 14.89 -4.27
CA TYR A 256 -0.90 14.58 -3.41
C TYR A 256 -0.90 13.09 -2.99
N HIS A 257 -0.72 12.18 -3.94
CA HIS A 257 -0.68 10.73 -3.65
C HIS A 257 0.62 10.28 -2.98
N LEU A 258 1.77 10.82 -3.39
CA LEU A 258 3.07 10.50 -2.79
C LEU A 258 3.20 11.02 -1.36
N ASN A 259 2.38 11.99 -0.94
CA ASN A 259 2.33 12.42 0.46
C ASN A 259 2.08 11.23 1.40
N LEU A 260 1.14 10.34 1.07
CA LEU A 260 0.89 9.12 1.85
C LEU A 260 2.13 8.22 1.93
N VAL A 261 2.89 8.10 0.83
CA VAL A 261 4.14 7.33 0.79
C VAL A 261 5.18 7.95 1.73
N PHE A 262 5.33 9.28 1.73
CA PHE A 262 6.30 9.94 2.62
C PHE A 262 5.85 9.96 4.08
N SER A 263 4.56 10.05 4.38
CA SER A 263 4.03 9.85 5.74
C SER A 263 4.31 8.43 6.25
N PHE A 264 4.16 7.42 5.37
CA PHE A 264 4.59 6.06 5.66
C PHE A 264 6.11 5.95 5.88
N LEU A 265 6.94 6.56 5.04
CA LEU A 265 8.40 6.54 5.23
C LEU A 265 8.83 7.25 6.52
N LYS A 266 8.18 8.36 6.89
CA LYS A 266 8.40 9.05 8.17
C LYS A 266 8.02 8.14 9.34
N LEU A 267 6.88 7.45 9.26
CA LEU A 267 6.47 6.46 10.26
C LEU A 267 7.55 5.38 10.44
N GLU A 268 8.01 4.76 9.36
CA GLU A 268 9.04 3.72 9.40
C GLU A 268 10.37 4.26 9.93
N TYR A 269 10.78 5.46 9.51
CA TYR A 269 11.97 6.14 10.00
C TYR A 269 11.95 6.31 11.52
N TYR A 270 10.90 6.93 12.06
CA TYR A 270 10.80 7.13 13.50
C TYR A 270 10.61 5.82 14.28
N ASN A 271 10.00 4.80 13.67
CA ASN A 271 9.87 3.47 14.27
C ASN A 271 11.24 2.78 14.38
N HIS A 272 12.04 2.84 13.30
CA HIS A 272 13.40 2.30 13.24
C HIS A 272 14.28 2.88 14.36
N PHE A 273 14.26 4.20 14.54
CA PHE A 273 15.00 4.90 15.61
C PHE A 273 14.29 4.93 16.97
N LYS A 274 13.13 4.26 17.11
CA LYS A 274 12.34 4.16 18.36
C LYS A 274 11.91 5.50 18.94
N VAL A 275 11.72 6.51 18.09
CA VAL A 275 11.21 7.84 18.47
C VAL A 275 9.69 7.78 18.52
N TYR A 276 9.15 7.04 19.49
CA TYR A 276 7.75 6.63 19.51
C TYR A 276 6.73 7.78 19.56
N ARG A 277 7.11 8.94 20.09
CA ARG A 277 6.25 10.13 20.05
C ARG A 277 5.91 10.55 18.62
N ASN A 278 6.88 10.50 17.73
CA ASN A 278 6.69 10.84 16.32
C ASN A 278 6.03 9.68 15.57
N VAL A 279 6.30 8.43 15.97
CA VAL A 279 5.60 7.25 15.43
C VAL A 279 4.10 7.39 15.56
N GLU A 280 3.56 7.74 16.74
CA GLU A 280 2.11 7.87 16.90
C GLU A 280 1.50 8.95 15.99
N LYS A 281 2.20 10.08 15.80
CA LYS A 281 1.74 11.17 14.92
C LYS A 281 1.51 10.67 13.49
N TYR A 282 2.48 9.95 12.91
CA TYR A 282 2.38 9.47 11.53
C TYR A 282 1.58 8.16 11.44
N PHE A 283 1.50 7.40 12.53
CA PHE A 283 0.73 6.15 12.56
C PHE A 283 -0.75 6.41 12.31
N ASP A 284 -1.34 7.40 12.99
CA ASP A 284 -2.76 7.71 12.82
C ASP A 284 -3.08 8.09 11.36
N GLU A 285 -2.27 8.97 10.77
CA GLU A 285 -2.42 9.41 9.37
C GLU A 285 -2.33 8.25 8.36
N VAL A 286 -1.34 7.37 8.53
CA VAL A 286 -1.14 6.20 7.66
C VAL A 286 -2.22 5.15 7.91
N ASN A 287 -2.62 4.95 9.16
CA ASN A 287 -3.62 3.95 9.55
C ASN A 287 -5.00 4.25 8.95
N GLU A 288 -5.44 5.51 8.97
CA GLU A 288 -6.69 5.93 8.33
C GLU A 288 -6.72 5.63 6.83
N GLN A 289 -5.55 5.68 6.17
CA GLN A 289 -5.38 5.45 4.74
C GLN A 289 -4.77 4.08 4.41
N SER A 290 -4.82 3.12 5.35
CA SER A 290 -4.20 1.78 5.18
C SER A 290 -4.64 1.08 3.89
N SER A 291 -5.94 1.13 3.57
CA SER A 291 -6.48 0.51 2.36
C SER A 291 -5.89 1.16 1.09
N ALA A 292 -5.84 2.49 1.07
CA ALA A 292 -5.28 3.24 -0.06
C ALA A 292 -3.78 2.97 -0.24
N LEU A 293 -3.02 2.93 0.86
CA LEU A 293 -1.59 2.59 0.84
C LEU A 293 -1.37 1.21 0.22
N MET A 294 -2.12 0.20 0.68
CA MET A 294 -2.00 -1.19 0.22
C MET A 294 -2.51 -1.42 -1.22
N SER A 295 -3.41 -0.57 -1.71
CA SER A 295 -3.99 -0.70 -3.06
C SER A 295 -3.24 0.07 -4.14
N TYR A 296 -2.68 1.23 -3.82
CA TYR A 296 -2.26 2.19 -4.86
C TYR A 296 -0.78 2.58 -4.80
N CYS A 297 -0.06 2.25 -3.73
CA CYS A 297 1.31 2.74 -3.54
C CYS A 297 2.41 1.71 -3.86
N ASN A 298 2.06 0.52 -4.36
CA ASN A 298 3.01 -0.58 -4.64
C ASN A 298 4.12 -0.22 -5.65
N LEU A 299 3.91 0.79 -6.49
CA LEU A 299 4.93 1.27 -7.44
C LEU A 299 6.05 2.06 -6.78
N PHE A 300 5.78 2.69 -5.63
CA PHE A 300 6.68 3.67 -4.99
C PHE A 300 7.15 3.24 -3.60
N THR A 301 6.65 2.12 -3.09
CA THR A 301 7.04 1.56 -1.80
C THR A 301 6.67 0.08 -1.71
N PHE A 302 6.96 -0.55 -0.57
CA PHE A 302 6.46 -1.87 -0.20
C PHE A 302 5.44 -1.76 0.97
N PRO A 303 4.15 -1.56 0.69
CA PRO A 303 3.13 -1.30 1.71
C PRO A 303 3.00 -2.35 2.80
N SER A 304 3.26 -3.63 2.50
CA SER A 304 3.17 -4.69 3.49
C SER A 304 4.12 -4.53 4.69
N GLN A 305 5.17 -3.71 4.56
CA GLN A 305 6.00 -3.34 5.70
C GLN A 305 5.20 -2.60 6.78
N TYR A 306 4.23 -1.76 6.39
CA TYR A 306 3.33 -1.08 7.33
C TYR A 306 2.55 -2.08 8.21
N LEU A 307 2.10 -3.20 7.66
CA LEU A 307 1.35 -4.21 8.42
C LEU A 307 2.19 -4.78 9.58
N LYS A 308 3.50 -4.92 9.37
CA LYS A 308 4.44 -5.37 10.40
C LYS A 308 4.56 -4.30 11.50
N THR A 309 4.83 -3.06 11.11
CA THR A 309 4.90 -1.90 12.02
C THR A 309 3.62 -1.73 12.82
N LYS A 310 2.46 -1.96 12.20
CA LYS A 310 1.17 -1.95 12.88
C LYS A 310 1.09 -3.03 13.96
N VAL A 311 1.45 -4.28 13.66
CA VAL A 311 1.47 -5.32 14.70
C VAL A 311 2.46 -4.97 15.81
N GLU A 312 3.67 -4.53 15.48
CA GLU A 312 4.68 -4.12 16.47
C GLU A 312 4.19 -3.00 17.38
N ARG A 313 3.50 -2.00 16.83
CA ARG A 313 2.92 -0.90 17.60
C ARG A 313 1.87 -1.40 18.58
N HIS A 314 0.91 -2.23 18.13
CA HIS A 314 -0.08 -2.83 19.02
C HIS A 314 0.55 -3.74 20.09
N LEU A 315 1.64 -4.45 19.74
CA LEU A 315 2.39 -5.25 20.72
C LEU A 315 3.10 -4.38 21.75
N ARG A 316 3.60 -3.21 21.36
CA ARG A 316 4.23 -2.24 22.28
C ARG A 316 3.21 -1.58 23.20
N THR A 317 2.00 -1.28 22.72
CA THR A 317 0.94 -0.63 23.49
C THR A 317 0.06 -1.61 24.27
N GLY A 318 0.18 -2.92 24.02
CA GLY A 318 -0.65 -3.94 24.68
C GLY A 318 -2.09 -4.00 24.14
N THR A 319 -2.32 -3.51 22.92
CA THR A 319 -3.64 -3.40 22.29
C THR A 319 -3.81 -4.37 21.11
N GLU A 320 -3.06 -5.47 21.08
CA GLU A 320 -3.08 -6.45 19.99
C GLU A 320 -4.43 -7.12 19.73
N LYS A 321 -5.33 -7.14 20.73
CA LYS A 321 -6.70 -7.67 20.57
C LYS A 321 -7.57 -6.78 19.68
N GLU A 322 -7.30 -5.48 19.63
CA GLU A 322 -8.09 -4.48 18.89
C GLU A 322 -7.91 -4.63 17.37
N LEU A 323 -6.75 -5.14 16.94
CA LEU A 323 -6.39 -5.36 15.53
C LEU A 323 -7.49 -6.07 14.74
N TYR A 324 -8.13 -7.09 15.32
CA TYR A 324 -9.11 -7.88 14.60
C TYR A 324 -10.36 -7.10 14.21
N GLU A 325 -10.92 -6.30 15.13
CA GLU A 325 -12.11 -5.50 14.85
C GLU A 325 -11.78 -4.26 14.01
N GLU A 326 -10.65 -3.60 14.27
CA GLU A 326 -10.18 -2.47 13.46
C GLU A 326 -10.04 -2.86 11.97
N ASN A 327 -9.43 -4.01 11.71
CA ASN A 327 -9.17 -4.47 10.35
C ASN A 327 -10.44 -4.76 9.54
N LYS A 328 -11.57 -5.08 10.20
CA LYS A 328 -12.85 -5.26 9.49
C LYS A 328 -13.33 -3.96 8.86
N HIS A 329 -13.05 -2.83 9.50
CA HIS A 329 -13.44 -1.52 9.01
C HIS A 329 -12.42 -0.97 8.02
N LEU A 330 -11.12 -1.07 8.34
CA LEU A 330 -10.05 -0.52 7.51
C LEU A 330 -9.92 -1.22 6.17
N PHE A 331 -10.11 -2.54 6.13
CA PHE A 331 -9.94 -3.36 4.92
C PHE A 331 -11.27 -3.86 4.35
N LEU A 332 -12.39 -3.17 4.64
CA LEU A 332 -13.71 -3.59 4.15
C LEU A 332 -13.78 -3.66 2.62
N ASP A 333 -13.18 -2.66 1.96
CA ASP A 333 -13.20 -2.50 0.51
C ASP A 333 -11.84 -2.88 -0.14
N TYR A 334 -10.89 -3.40 0.65
CA TYR A 334 -9.57 -3.79 0.15
C TYR A 334 -9.61 -5.20 -0.44
N SER A 335 -9.22 -5.30 -1.71
CA SER A 335 -8.99 -6.58 -2.39
C SER A 335 -7.49 -6.75 -2.64
N PRO A 336 -6.84 -7.75 -2.03
CA PRO A 336 -5.43 -8.01 -2.32
C PRO A 336 -5.25 -8.55 -3.75
N ASP A 337 -4.15 -8.20 -4.37
CA ASP A 337 -3.72 -8.78 -5.65
C ASP A 337 -2.97 -10.09 -5.41
N VAL A 338 -3.51 -11.20 -5.92
CA VAL A 338 -2.95 -12.55 -5.76
C VAL A 338 -1.70 -12.74 -6.65
N GLU A 339 -1.54 -11.93 -7.70
CA GLU A 339 -0.36 -11.96 -8.56
C GLU A 339 0.84 -11.25 -7.90
N ASP A 340 0.58 -10.28 -7.02
CA ASP A 340 1.58 -9.69 -6.12
C ASP A 340 1.83 -10.58 -4.90
N ILE A 341 2.46 -11.72 -5.16
CA ILE A 341 2.68 -12.80 -4.19
C ILE A 341 3.24 -12.31 -2.84
N PRO A 342 4.30 -11.47 -2.78
CA PRO A 342 4.84 -11.03 -1.49
C PRO A 342 3.91 -10.15 -0.68
N ASN A 343 3.19 -9.20 -1.31
CA ASN A 343 2.22 -8.39 -0.60
C ASN A 343 1.02 -9.25 -0.15
N TYR A 344 0.55 -10.16 -0.99
CA TYR A 344 -0.54 -11.08 -0.64
C TYR A 344 -0.17 -11.99 0.55
N ILE A 345 1.00 -12.63 0.52
CA ILE A 345 1.50 -13.46 1.62
C ILE A 345 1.55 -12.65 2.92
N SER A 346 2.12 -11.44 2.86
CA SER A 346 2.28 -10.58 4.04
C SER A 346 0.92 -10.17 4.61
N TYR A 347 -0.03 -9.80 3.75
CA TYR A 347 -1.40 -9.46 4.14
C TYR A 347 -2.14 -10.64 4.77
N VAL A 348 -2.13 -11.82 4.14
CA VAL A 348 -2.81 -13.01 4.69
C VAL A 348 -2.20 -13.42 6.03
N THR A 349 -0.87 -13.39 6.14
CA THR A 349 -0.17 -13.73 7.38
C THR A 349 -0.47 -12.72 8.49
N TYR A 350 -0.53 -11.42 8.16
CA TYR A 350 -0.99 -10.37 9.06
C TYR A 350 -2.42 -10.63 9.55
N ARG A 351 -3.36 -10.97 8.65
CA ARG A 351 -4.75 -11.31 9.01
C ARG A 351 -4.82 -12.51 9.95
N ALA A 352 -4.02 -13.54 9.70
CA ALA A 352 -3.93 -14.71 10.58
C ALA A 352 -3.40 -14.36 11.98
N ILE A 353 -2.38 -13.48 12.08
CA ILE A 353 -1.86 -12.98 13.36
C ILE A 353 -2.93 -12.17 14.12
N CYS A 354 -3.69 -11.33 13.42
CA CYS A 354 -4.79 -10.59 14.04
C CYS A 354 -5.87 -11.53 14.60
N CYS A 355 -6.21 -12.58 13.87
CA CYS A 355 -7.15 -13.61 14.34
C CYS A 355 -6.59 -14.35 15.57
N TYR A 356 -5.29 -14.67 15.58
CA TYR A 356 -4.62 -15.30 16.72
C TYR A 356 -4.75 -14.45 18.00
N TYR A 357 -4.56 -13.13 17.91
CA TYR A 357 -4.68 -12.25 19.08
C TYR A 357 -6.12 -12.06 19.56
N ALA A 358 -7.10 -12.21 18.66
CA ALA A 358 -8.52 -12.28 19.00
C ALA A 358 -8.98 -13.67 19.46
N ASP A 359 -8.05 -14.61 19.68
CA ASP A 359 -8.31 -15.99 20.10
C ASP A 359 -9.20 -16.79 19.11
N LYS A 360 -9.22 -16.37 17.82
CA LYS A 360 -9.93 -17.01 16.71
C LYS A 360 -9.00 -17.92 15.89
N PHE A 361 -8.52 -18.98 16.53
CA PHE A 361 -7.49 -19.86 15.95
C PHE A 361 -8.00 -20.63 14.72
N ASP A 362 -9.29 -20.96 14.66
CA ASP A 362 -9.91 -21.63 13.52
C ASP A 362 -9.92 -20.71 12.29
N GLU A 363 -10.27 -19.44 12.47
CA GLU A 363 -10.24 -18.44 11.40
C GLU A 363 -8.79 -18.17 10.95
N ALA A 364 -7.86 -18.05 11.91
CA ALA A 364 -6.42 -17.90 11.61
C ALA A 364 -5.87 -19.06 10.77
N ALA A 365 -6.24 -20.29 11.11
CA ALA A 365 -5.84 -21.49 10.36
C ALA A 365 -6.45 -21.49 8.95
N ARG A 366 -7.72 -21.08 8.78
CA ARG A 366 -8.37 -20.98 7.46
C ARG A 366 -7.66 -19.99 6.54
N TRP A 367 -7.28 -18.81 7.04
CA TRP A 367 -6.52 -17.84 6.25
C TRP A 367 -5.25 -18.46 5.66
N ILE A 368 -4.46 -19.14 6.48
CA ILE A 368 -3.21 -19.75 6.04
C ILE A 368 -3.44 -20.97 5.14
N ASN A 369 -4.43 -21.81 5.44
CA ASN A 369 -4.75 -22.96 4.60
C ASN A 369 -5.21 -22.53 3.20
N ASN A 370 -6.04 -21.49 3.09
CA ASN A 370 -6.47 -20.94 1.81
C ASN A 370 -5.26 -20.45 1.00
N LEU A 371 -4.35 -19.69 1.63
CA LEU A 371 -3.10 -19.26 1.00
C LEU A 371 -2.27 -20.44 0.47
N LEU A 372 -2.10 -21.50 1.27
CA LEU A 372 -1.31 -22.68 0.89
C LEU A 372 -1.99 -23.55 -0.18
N ASN A 373 -3.31 -23.45 -0.33
CA ASN A 373 -4.08 -24.14 -1.37
C ASN A 373 -4.08 -23.37 -2.69
N GLU A 374 -4.09 -22.04 -2.64
CA GLU A 374 -4.13 -21.16 -3.81
C GLU A 374 -2.75 -20.96 -4.42
N LEU A 375 -1.70 -20.89 -3.60
CA LEU A 375 -0.34 -20.53 -4.05
C LEU A 375 0.71 -21.60 -3.77
N SER A 376 1.53 -21.87 -4.79
CA SER A 376 2.74 -22.67 -4.64
C SER A 376 3.93 -21.82 -4.16
N LEU A 377 4.21 -21.88 -2.86
CA LEU A 377 5.32 -21.14 -2.22
C LEU A 377 6.70 -21.82 -2.34
N LYS A 378 6.89 -22.74 -3.29
CA LYS A 378 8.16 -23.46 -3.46
C LYS A 378 9.35 -22.55 -3.80
N LYS A 379 9.10 -21.42 -4.46
CA LYS A 379 10.12 -20.38 -4.76
C LYS A 379 10.60 -19.65 -3.50
N TYR A 380 9.81 -19.66 -2.42
CA TYR A 380 10.06 -18.93 -1.18
C TYR A 380 10.11 -19.90 0.01
N PRO A 381 11.15 -20.76 0.11
CA PRO A 381 11.20 -21.80 1.12
C PRO A 381 11.32 -21.25 2.55
N GLU A 382 11.95 -20.10 2.78
CA GLU A 382 11.99 -19.45 4.09
C GLU A 382 10.60 -18.96 4.51
N ALA A 383 9.92 -18.22 3.63
CA ALA A 383 8.56 -17.74 3.88
C ALA A 383 7.56 -18.89 4.09
N LEU A 384 7.65 -19.96 3.28
CA LEU A 384 6.82 -21.15 3.45
C LEU A 384 7.04 -21.81 4.83
N LEU A 385 8.28 -21.85 5.31
CA LEU A 385 8.61 -22.40 6.61
C LEU A 385 7.96 -21.61 7.75
N GLU A 386 8.03 -20.28 7.67
CA GLU A 386 7.41 -19.35 8.61
C GLU A 386 5.88 -19.50 8.64
N ILE A 387 5.23 -19.44 7.48
CA ILE A 387 3.77 -19.56 7.34
C ILE A 387 3.28 -20.88 7.92
N LYS A 388 3.95 -22.00 7.61
CA LYS A 388 3.63 -23.31 8.20
C LYS A 388 3.84 -23.32 9.71
N THR A 389 4.83 -22.61 10.23
CA THR A 389 5.09 -22.55 11.67
C THR A 389 3.99 -21.78 12.40
N VAL A 390 3.48 -20.69 11.81
CA VAL A 390 2.30 -19.97 12.32
C VAL A 390 1.05 -20.84 12.25
N LEU A 391 0.85 -21.61 11.18
CA LEU A 391 -0.26 -22.57 11.09
C LEU A 391 -0.16 -23.67 12.15
N ALA A 392 1.04 -24.18 12.41
CA ALA A 392 1.28 -25.18 13.46
C ALA A 392 0.93 -24.63 14.85
N LEU A 393 1.21 -23.35 15.11
CA LEU A 393 0.73 -22.69 16.32
C LEU A 393 -0.80 -22.73 16.41
N GLN A 394 -1.52 -22.45 15.32
CA GLN A 394 -2.99 -22.49 15.34
C GLN A 394 -3.51 -23.89 15.67
N TYR A 395 -3.01 -24.94 15.01
CA TYR A 395 -3.37 -26.33 15.33
C TYR A 395 -3.04 -26.70 16.77
N CYS A 396 -1.92 -26.23 17.31
CA CYS A 396 -1.57 -26.42 18.71
C CYS A 396 -2.57 -25.75 19.66
N CYS A 397 -3.01 -24.52 19.36
CA CYS A 397 -4.01 -23.81 20.16
C CYS A 397 -5.41 -24.43 20.06
N MET A 398 -5.77 -24.99 18.90
CA MET A 398 -7.03 -25.72 18.68
C MET A 398 -7.02 -27.15 19.25
N ARG A 399 -5.88 -27.64 19.72
CA ARG A 399 -5.69 -29.04 20.16
C ARG A 399 -5.88 -30.09 19.06
N ASP A 400 -5.72 -29.69 17.80
CA ASP A 400 -5.69 -30.62 16.67
C ASP A 400 -4.28 -31.21 16.53
N PHE A 401 -3.95 -32.17 17.40
CA PHE A 401 -2.60 -32.73 17.48
C PHE A 401 -2.24 -33.60 16.28
N ASP A 402 -3.22 -34.16 15.57
CA ASP A 402 -2.98 -34.95 14.37
C ASP A 402 -2.49 -34.04 13.23
N LEU A 403 -3.22 -32.95 12.93
CA LEU A 403 -2.80 -31.97 11.92
C LEU A 403 -1.50 -31.25 12.34
N PHE A 404 -1.36 -30.95 13.62
CA PHE A 404 -0.12 -30.39 14.16
C PHE A 404 1.08 -31.32 13.86
N ASN A 405 1.00 -32.60 14.22
CA ASN A 405 2.10 -33.55 14.05
C ASN A 405 2.44 -33.76 12.57
N GLN A 406 1.43 -33.84 11.70
CA GLN A 406 1.64 -33.89 10.26
C GLN A 406 2.43 -32.67 9.75
N LEU A 407 2.00 -31.47 10.14
CA LEU A 407 2.60 -30.23 9.70
C LEU A 407 4.02 -30.06 10.25
N VAL A 408 4.24 -30.38 11.52
CA VAL A 408 5.55 -30.29 12.15
C VAL A 408 6.56 -31.26 11.54
N ASN A 409 6.15 -32.45 11.12
CA ASN A 409 7.01 -33.35 10.37
C ASN A 409 7.43 -32.78 9.01
N SER A 410 6.52 -32.04 8.33
CA SER A 410 6.84 -31.30 7.11
C SER A 410 7.86 -30.18 7.37
N ILE A 411 7.62 -29.35 8.39
CA ILE A 411 8.50 -28.27 8.84
C ILE A 411 9.91 -28.81 9.17
N GLN A 412 9.99 -29.89 9.94
CA GLN A 412 11.28 -30.49 10.31
C GLN A 412 12.06 -31.01 9.10
N ARG A 413 11.37 -31.51 8.06
CA ARG A 413 12.03 -31.93 6.82
C ARG A 413 12.58 -30.72 6.06
N GLN A 414 11.84 -29.63 6.00
CA GLN A 414 12.24 -28.38 5.36
C GLN A 414 13.43 -27.72 6.06
N ILE A 415 13.45 -27.70 7.40
CA ILE A 415 14.60 -27.23 8.19
C ILE A 415 15.88 -28.02 7.87
N ARG A 416 15.77 -29.33 7.60
CA ARG A 416 16.95 -30.13 7.23
C ARG A 416 17.48 -29.77 5.84
N LEU A 417 16.60 -29.35 4.93
CA LEU A 417 16.98 -28.95 3.57
C LEU A 417 17.63 -27.56 3.54
N LEU A 418 17.08 -26.60 4.30
CA LEU A 418 17.63 -25.24 4.41
C LEU A 418 18.88 -25.19 5.31
N GLY A 419 18.96 -26.08 6.30
CA GLY A 419 20.03 -26.10 7.28
C GLY A 419 19.62 -25.44 8.59
N LYS A 420 19.92 -26.10 9.71
CA LYS A 420 19.45 -25.68 11.05
C LYS A 420 19.96 -24.29 11.47
N GLY A 421 21.14 -23.88 11.02
CA GLY A 421 21.73 -22.59 11.37
C GLY A 421 20.96 -21.40 10.78
N GLN A 422 20.35 -21.57 9.60
CA GLN A 422 19.60 -20.50 8.92
C GLN A 422 18.19 -20.30 9.49
N CYS A 423 17.67 -21.29 10.24
CA CYS A 423 16.32 -21.29 10.77
C CYS A 423 16.30 -21.55 12.29
N GLU A 424 17.31 -21.07 13.02
CA GLU A 424 17.51 -21.39 14.43
C GLU A 424 16.29 -20.96 15.29
N ASP A 425 15.74 -19.80 15.01
CA ASP A 425 14.56 -19.25 15.66
C ASP A 425 13.32 -20.14 15.44
N ILE A 426 13.06 -20.62 14.22
CA ILE A 426 11.99 -21.59 13.95
C ILE A 426 12.23 -22.90 14.70
N VAL A 427 13.49 -23.37 14.78
CA VAL A 427 13.82 -24.58 15.52
C VAL A 427 13.43 -24.45 16.99
N TYR A 428 13.71 -23.31 17.64
CA TYR A 428 13.28 -23.08 19.01
C TYR A 428 11.77 -22.93 19.13
N PHE A 429 11.13 -22.20 18.21
CA PHE A 429 9.68 -22.02 18.22
C PHE A 429 8.94 -23.36 18.11
N VAL A 430 9.32 -24.23 17.17
CA VAL A 430 8.75 -25.58 17.01
C VAL A 430 9.02 -26.45 18.25
N LYS A 431 10.17 -26.30 18.91
CA LYS A 431 10.44 -27.00 20.19
C LYS A 431 9.50 -26.55 21.31
N MET A 432 9.15 -25.26 21.36
CA MET A 432 8.16 -24.75 22.34
C MET A 432 6.82 -25.44 22.12
N LEU A 433 6.32 -25.45 20.88
CA LEU A 433 5.04 -26.08 20.54
C LEU A 433 5.04 -27.59 20.86
N LYS A 434 6.10 -28.31 20.46
CA LYS A 434 6.26 -29.74 20.79
C LYS A 434 6.28 -30.01 22.30
N THR A 435 6.89 -29.13 23.08
CA THR A 435 6.94 -29.25 24.54
C THR A 435 5.55 -29.04 25.14
N GLY A 436 4.78 -28.07 24.62
CA GLY A 436 3.40 -27.81 25.02
C GLY A 436 2.51 -29.06 24.91
N ILE A 437 2.58 -29.74 23.77
CA ILE A 437 1.74 -30.93 23.50
C ILE A 437 2.24 -32.23 24.15
N SER A 438 3.45 -32.26 24.72
CA SER A 438 4.00 -33.49 25.31
C SER A 438 3.15 -34.01 26.48
N GLU A 439 3.00 -35.33 26.66
CA GLU A 439 2.19 -35.88 27.76
C GLU A 439 2.84 -35.67 29.15
N ALA A 440 4.16 -35.43 29.19
CA ALA A 440 4.91 -35.22 30.42
C ALA A 440 4.53 -33.89 31.08
N LYS A 441 3.76 -33.94 32.18
CA LYS A 441 3.26 -32.75 32.89
C LYS A 441 4.32 -32.00 33.72
N LYS A 442 5.40 -32.68 34.16
CA LYS A 442 6.42 -32.05 35.02
C LYS A 442 7.32 -31.10 34.24
N ASP A 443 7.44 -29.88 34.75
CA ASP A 443 8.36 -28.82 34.32
C ASP A 443 8.15 -28.29 32.90
N LYS A 444 6.94 -28.43 32.32
CA LYS A 444 6.64 -27.90 30.97
C LYS A 444 6.89 -26.40 30.86
N GLU A 445 6.32 -25.63 31.78
CA GLU A 445 6.45 -24.17 31.81
C GLU A 445 7.92 -23.75 31.92
N MET A 446 8.69 -24.38 32.81
CA MET A 446 10.12 -24.11 32.98
C MET A 446 10.91 -24.41 31.70
N LYS A 447 10.60 -25.51 31.01
CA LYS A 447 11.22 -25.87 29.73
C LYS A 447 10.87 -24.86 28.63
N ILE A 448 9.61 -24.47 28.51
CA ILE A 448 9.18 -23.49 27.50
C ILE A 448 9.84 -22.14 27.76
N ASN A 449 9.86 -21.66 29.02
CA ASN A 449 10.59 -20.45 29.40
C ASN A 449 12.06 -20.49 28.98
N SER A 450 12.76 -21.60 29.25
CA SER A 450 14.16 -21.75 28.84
C SER A 450 14.38 -21.71 27.31
N LEU A 451 13.36 -22.10 26.54
CA LEU A 451 13.38 -22.02 25.08
C LEU A 451 13.10 -20.59 24.61
N VAL A 452 12.18 -19.87 25.28
CA VAL A 452 11.86 -18.46 24.99
C VAL A 452 13.10 -17.59 25.21
N ASP A 453 13.84 -17.80 26.30
CA ASP A 453 15.09 -17.07 26.58
C ASP A 453 16.15 -17.28 25.50
N LYS A 454 16.20 -18.48 24.91
CA LYS A 454 17.10 -18.79 23.79
C LYS A 454 16.62 -18.15 22.50
N TYR A 455 15.31 -18.21 22.24
CA TYR A 455 14.70 -17.60 21.06
C TYR A 455 14.94 -16.09 21.02
N ASN A 456 14.74 -15.39 22.15
CA ASN A 456 14.88 -13.93 22.22
C ASN A 456 16.32 -13.44 21.98
N LYS A 457 17.32 -14.33 22.06
CA LYS A 457 18.73 -14.00 21.76
C LYS A 457 19.06 -14.13 20.27
N ILE A 458 18.16 -14.69 19.47
CA ILE A 458 18.38 -14.91 18.04
C ILE A 458 17.90 -13.69 17.27
N LYS A 459 18.81 -13.08 16.52
CA LYS A 459 18.44 -12.11 15.49
C LYS A 459 18.11 -12.91 14.22
N ALA A 460 16.84 -12.94 13.83
CA ALA A 460 16.50 -13.57 12.56
C ALA A 460 17.14 -12.77 11.42
N GLY A 461 17.90 -13.43 10.55
CA GLY A 461 18.53 -12.82 9.39
C GLY A 461 17.57 -12.57 8.21
N ARG A 462 16.26 -12.76 8.40
CA ARG A 462 15.24 -12.65 7.34
C ARG A 462 14.18 -11.62 7.72
N LEU A 463 13.65 -10.93 6.70
CA LEU A 463 12.71 -9.81 6.88
C LEU A 463 11.26 -10.26 7.08
N ASN A 464 10.84 -11.38 6.49
CA ASN A 464 9.51 -11.95 6.70
C ASN A 464 9.52 -12.99 7.83
N CYS A 465 9.32 -12.53 9.07
CA CYS A 465 9.33 -13.37 10.27
C CYS A 465 8.03 -13.30 11.08
N PRO A 466 6.90 -13.81 10.57
CA PRO A 466 5.63 -13.71 11.27
C PRO A 466 5.62 -14.37 12.66
N THR A 467 6.47 -15.37 12.91
CA THR A 467 6.64 -15.98 14.24
C THR A 467 7.24 -15.03 15.29
N GLN A 468 7.95 -13.98 14.88
CA GLN A 468 8.45 -12.95 15.79
C GLN A 468 7.31 -12.11 16.37
N TYR A 469 6.25 -11.89 15.60
CA TYR A 469 5.08 -11.14 16.01
C TYR A 469 4.15 -11.89 16.96
N ILE A 470 4.45 -13.14 17.31
CA ILE A 470 3.76 -13.87 18.37
C ILE A 470 4.43 -13.55 19.70
N ARG A 471 3.71 -12.89 20.61
CA ARG A 471 4.19 -12.59 21.96
C ARG A 471 4.33 -13.91 22.74
N LYS A 472 5.49 -14.11 23.34
CA LYS A 472 5.88 -15.32 24.06
C LYS A 472 5.84 -15.07 25.57
N ASP A 473 4.76 -14.45 26.03
CA ASP A 473 4.53 -14.06 27.41
C ASP A 473 3.91 -15.21 28.23
N GLU A 474 3.58 -14.94 29.49
CA GLU A 474 2.92 -15.91 30.36
C GLU A 474 1.63 -16.44 29.74
N LYS A 475 0.82 -15.59 29.08
CA LYS A 475 -0.41 -16.01 28.40
C LYS A 475 -0.14 -17.05 27.33
N PHE A 476 0.91 -16.86 26.52
CA PHE A 476 1.35 -17.85 25.54
C PHE A 476 1.75 -19.18 26.18
N ILE A 477 2.53 -19.13 27.27
CA ILE A 477 3.02 -20.34 27.96
C ILE A 477 1.85 -21.09 28.61
N THR A 478 1.00 -20.39 29.35
CA THR A 478 -0.21 -20.96 29.96
C THR A 478 -1.08 -21.63 28.90
N ARG A 479 -1.30 -20.98 27.76
CA ARG A 479 -2.06 -21.56 26.64
C ARG A 479 -1.46 -22.85 26.11
N LEU A 480 -0.13 -22.92 25.97
CA LEU A 480 0.53 -24.16 25.54
C LEU A 480 0.45 -25.27 26.59
N CYS A 481 0.45 -24.91 27.87
CA CYS A 481 0.46 -25.85 29.00
C CYS A 481 -0.92 -26.26 29.51
N GLU A 482 -1.98 -25.53 29.15
CA GLU A 482 -3.36 -25.83 29.54
C GLU A 482 -3.72 -27.31 29.21
N PRO A 483 -4.25 -28.07 30.18
CA PRO A 483 -4.72 -29.42 29.93
C PRO A 483 -5.92 -29.40 28.98
N GLU A 484 -6.14 -30.48 28.24
CA GLU A 484 -7.41 -30.71 27.54
C GLU A 484 -8.54 -30.56 28.55
N ASN A 485 -9.31 -29.47 28.44
CA ASN A 485 -10.62 -29.46 29.04
C ASN A 485 -11.43 -30.48 28.28
N VAL A 486 -11.59 -31.66 28.89
CA VAL A 486 -12.62 -32.62 28.54
C VAL A 486 -13.95 -31.90 28.73
N SER A 487 -14.43 -31.23 27.69
CA SER A 487 -15.81 -30.80 27.61
C SER A 487 -16.67 -32.06 27.51
N LEU A 488 -17.34 -32.36 28.63
CA LEU A 488 -18.44 -33.30 28.77
C LEU A 488 -19.56 -33.02 27.76
#